data_AF-A0A3L8CMX7-F1
#
_entry.id   AF-A0A3L8CMX7-F1
#
_cell.length_a   1.000
_cell.length_b   1.000
_cell.length_c   1.000
_cell.angle_alpha   90.00
_cell.angle_beta   90.00
_cell.angle_gamma   90.00
#
_symmetry.space_group_name_H-M   'P 1'
#
loop_
_entity.id
_entity.type
_entity.pdbx_description
1 polymer ?
#
loop_
_entity_poly.entity_id
_entity_poly.type
_entity_poly.pdbx_seq_one_letter_code
_entity_poly.pdbx_strand_id
1 'polypeptide(L)'
;MRKLCLLAAFISPLACAQVVSVESNSLMRLPNNTSTLQLERLDVADYGTLLIPSNVTEVTVGELHLGRDARIAIVPGEQALELKVSRAELSEGSSITSRGAPGTYQKAARSGRNLNLQIKALDAPMLSVDARGGAGAPGFVGLDGAYGEDPGCTWGQAGRGFNGSDGSDGQPGAAGALVRLEVPRSYPLEQIKVQVAGGAGGLAGPGGKPGKGGKAKGCLVYEADGGKSGRPGLDGQPGPAGAAGAVTIQRL
;
A
#
# COMPACT_ATOMS: atom_id res chain seq x y z
N MET A 1 -14.61 -14.35 -72.40
CA MET A 1 -14.52 -13.01 -71.76
C MET A 1 -15.67 -12.88 -70.77
N ARG A 2 -15.56 -12.40 -69.54
CA ARG A 2 -14.45 -12.12 -68.61
C ARG A 2 -15.22 -11.56 -67.39
N LYS A 3 -14.95 -12.13 -66.20
CA LYS A 3 -15.03 -11.45 -64.89
C LYS A 3 -16.38 -10.90 -64.42
N LEU A 4 -16.95 -11.53 -63.39
CA LEU A 4 -17.48 -10.85 -62.19
C LEU A 4 -17.87 -11.92 -61.17
N CYS A 5 -16.87 -12.69 -60.74
CA CYS A 5 -16.95 -13.52 -59.55
C CYS A 5 -15.90 -13.02 -58.56
N LEU A 6 -16.33 -12.88 -57.31
CA LEU A 6 -15.51 -12.91 -56.10
C LEU A 6 -14.65 -11.67 -55.84
N LEU A 7 -15.19 -10.73 -55.04
CA LEU A 7 -14.41 -9.85 -54.15
C LEU A 7 -15.35 -9.23 -53.10
N ALA A 8 -16.00 -10.08 -52.31
CA ALA A 8 -16.48 -9.71 -50.98
C ALA A 8 -15.52 -10.35 -49.97
N ALA A 9 -14.30 -9.82 -49.91
CA ALA A 9 -13.34 -10.18 -48.89
C ALA A 9 -13.85 -9.62 -47.56
N PHE A 10 -14.13 -10.53 -46.65
CA PHE A 10 -14.41 -10.29 -45.23
C PHE A 10 -13.40 -9.30 -44.65
N ILE A 11 -13.86 -8.08 -44.33
CA ILE A 11 -13.18 -7.19 -43.40
C ILE A 11 -13.54 -7.70 -42.01
N SER A 12 -12.86 -8.76 -41.60
CA SER A 12 -12.84 -9.15 -40.19
C SER A 12 -12.02 -8.10 -39.45
N PRO A 13 -12.55 -7.39 -38.45
CA PRO A 13 -11.69 -6.70 -37.51
C PRO A 13 -10.86 -7.79 -36.83
N LEU A 14 -9.56 -7.81 -37.14
CA LEU A 14 -8.59 -8.63 -36.43
C LEU A 14 -8.73 -8.28 -34.95
N ALA A 15 -9.35 -9.18 -34.18
CA ALA A 15 -9.23 -9.19 -32.75
C ALA A 15 -7.72 -9.33 -32.49
N CYS A 16 -7.08 -8.23 -32.11
CA CYS A 16 -5.68 -8.26 -31.70
C CYS A 16 -5.63 -9.16 -30.46
N ALA A 17 -5.21 -10.40 -30.66
CA ALA A 17 -4.71 -11.28 -29.62
C ALA A 17 -3.62 -10.52 -28.84
N GLN A 18 -3.99 -9.88 -27.74
CA GLN A 18 -3.03 -9.15 -26.92
C GLN A 18 -2.27 -10.17 -26.08
N VAL A 19 -1.11 -10.56 -26.57
CA VAL A 19 -0.10 -11.29 -25.81
C VAL A 19 0.73 -10.27 -25.04
N VAL A 20 0.72 -10.36 -23.72
CA VAL A 20 1.50 -9.50 -22.84
C VAL A 20 2.57 -10.35 -22.19
N SER A 21 3.84 -9.98 -22.38
CA SER A 21 4.99 -10.64 -21.76
C SER A 21 5.76 -9.64 -20.93
N VAL A 22 6.09 -10.02 -19.69
CA VAL A 22 6.92 -9.24 -18.78
C VAL A 22 8.25 -9.96 -18.62
N GLU A 23 9.34 -9.28 -18.97
CA GLU A 23 10.70 -9.82 -18.89
C GLU A 23 11.14 -10.07 -17.45
N SER A 24 12.16 -10.94 -17.29
CA SER A 24 12.68 -11.30 -15.98
C SER A 24 13.25 -10.07 -15.26
N ASN A 25 13.02 -9.97 -13.95
CA ASN A 25 13.44 -8.81 -13.14
C ASN A 25 12.94 -7.45 -13.66
N SER A 26 11.90 -7.43 -14.48
CA SER A 26 11.35 -6.19 -15.06
C SER A 26 9.99 -5.85 -14.46
N LEU A 27 9.60 -4.59 -14.63
CA LEU A 27 8.26 -4.11 -14.29
C LEU A 27 7.56 -3.65 -15.55
N MET A 28 6.36 -4.19 -15.80
CA MET A 28 5.48 -3.74 -16.87
C MET A 28 4.17 -3.24 -16.29
N ARG A 29 3.69 -2.11 -16.77
CA ARG A 29 2.38 -1.57 -16.40
C ARG A 29 1.39 -1.79 -17.53
N LEU A 30 0.20 -2.31 -17.22
CA LEU A 30 -0.87 -2.43 -18.19
C LEU A 30 -1.36 -1.05 -18.65
N PRO A 31 -1.87 -0.93 -19.89
CA PRO A 31 -2.47 0.30 -20.38
C PRO A 31 -3.55 0.83 -19.45
N ASN A 32 -3.62 2.15 -19.29
CA ASN A 32 -4.57 2.85 -18.41
C ASN A 32 -5.64 3.63 -19.20
N ASN A 33 -5.82 3.31 -20.48
CA ASN A 33 -6.78 3.96 -21.37
C ASN A 33 -8.15 3.29 -21.38
N THR A 34 -8.24 2.01 -20.99
CA THR A 34 -9.49 1.25 -20.91
C THR A 34 -9.71 0.72 -19.50
N SER A 35 -10.97 0.50 -19.14
CA SER A 35 -11.37 -0.14 -17.88
C SER A 35 -11.42 -1.65 -17.97
N THR A 36 -11.57 -2.20 -19.18
CA THR A 36 -11.62 -3.64 -19.45
C THR A 36 -10.46 -4.04 -20.34
N LEU A 37 -9.85 -5.19 -20.04
CA LEU A 37 -8.75 -5.77 -20.81
C LEU A 37 -9.03 -7.25 -21.08
N GLN A 38 -8.82 -7.65 -22.33
CA GLN A 38 -8.98 -9.03 -22.81
C GLN A 38 -7.63 -9.46 -23.37
N LEU A 39 -6.99 -10.40 -22.68
CA LEU A 39 -5.67 -10.93 -23.02
C LEU A 39 -5.81 -12.41 -23.39
N GLU A 40 -5.24 -12.82 -24.51
CA GLU A 40 -5.19 -14.25 -24.82
C GLU A 40 -4.16 -14.95 -23.95
N ARG A 41 -2.98 -14.32 -23.80
CA ARG A 41 -1.88 -14.85 -23.00
C ARG A 41 -1.19 -13.72 -22.23
N LEU A 42 -0.99 -13.96 -20.94
CA LEU A 42 -0.23 -13.12 -20.03
C LEU A 42 0.91 -13.95 -19.44
N ASP A 43 2.13 -13.61 -19.81
CA ASP A 43 3.35 -14.26 -19.32
C ASP A 43 4.13 -13.27 -18.46
N VAL A 44 4.39 -13.63 -17.21
CA VAL A 44 5.26 -12.84 -16.32
C VAL A 44 6.43 -13.72 -15.97
N ALA A 45 7.60 -13.43 -16.53
CA ALA A 45 8.80 -14.21 -16.31
C ALA A 45 9.29 -14.12 -14.85
N ASP A 46 10.31 -14.91 -14.51
CA ASP A 46 10.87 -15.01 -13.17
C ASP A 46 11.25 -13.64 -12.60
N TYR A 47 10.85 -13.39 -11.35
CA TYR A 47 11.05 -12.11 -10.65
C TYR A 47 10.41 -10.89 -11.34
N GLY A 48 9.59 -11.10 -12.39
CA GLY A 48 8.87 -10.05 -13.10
C GLY A 48 7.70 -9.51 -12.28
N THR A 49 7.34 -8.25 -12.52
CA THR A 49 6.18 -7.61 -11.90
C THR A 49 5.26 -6.99 -12.94
N LEU A 50 4.02 -7.46 -13.02
CA LEU A 50 2.96 -6.84 -13.78
C LEU A 50 2.16 -5.89 -12.89
N LEU A 51 1.98 -4.64 -13.30
CA LEU A 51 1.21 -3.64 -12.58
C LEU A 51 -0.14 -3.39 -13.26
N ILE A 52 -1.23 -3.66 -12.55
CA ILE A 52 -2.61 -3.38 -12.97
C ILE A 52 -3.05 -2.03 -12.36
N PRO A 53 -3.28 -0.99 -13.16
CA PRO A 53 -3.64 0.32 -12.63
C PRO A 53 -5.09 0.36 -12.10
N SER A 54 -5.39 1.38 -11.27
CA SER A 54 -6.65 1.51 -10.55
C SER A 54 -7.88 1.77 -11.44
N ASN A 55 -7.67 2.24 -12.68
CA ASN A 55 -8.74 2.49 -13.65
C ASN A 55 -9.23 1.21 -14.33
N VAL A 56 -8.44 0.13 -14.30
CA VAL A 56 -8.82 -1.17 -14.86
C VAL A 56 -9.68 -1.89 -13.84
N THR A 57 -10.92 -2.19 -14.19
CA THR A 57 -11.92 -2.87 -13.33
C THR A 57 -12.14 -4.32 -13.72
N GLU A 58 -11.81 -4.71 -14.95
CA GLU A 58 -11.92 -6.09 -15.41
C GLU A 58 -10.72 -6.48 -16.28
N VAL A 59 -10.12 -7.61 -15.95
CA VAL A 59 -9.07 -8.26 -16.76
C VAL A 59 -9.48 -9.70 -16.98
N THR A 60 -9.63 -10.08 -18.24
CA THR A 60 -9.87 -11.46 -18.63
C THR A 60 -8.64 -11.97 -19.36
N VAL A 61 -8.15 -13.14 -18.95
CA VAL A 61 -6.95 -13.79 -19.48
C VAL A 61 -7.29 -15.21 -19.91
N GLY A 62 -6.91 -15.58 -21.13
CA GLY A 62 -6.95 -16.97 -21.57
C GLY A 62 -5.95 -17.82 -20.79
N GLU A 63 -4.66 -17.58 -21.03
CA GLU A 63 -3.54 -18.29 -20.40
C GLU A 63 -2.71 -17.32 -19.54
N LEU A 64 -2.63 -17.59 -18.24
CA LEU A 64 -1.78 -16.85 -17.30
C LEU A 64 -0.61 -17.73 -16.89
N HIS A 65 0.61 -17.27 -17.14
CA HIS A 65 1.83 -17.88 -16.64
C HIS A 65 2.55 -16.92 -15.70
N LEU A 66 2.76 -17.34 -14.45
CA LEU A 66 3.61 -16.62 -13.49
C LEU A 66 4.86 -17.47 -13.21
N GLY A 67 6.03 -16.93 -13.58
CA GLY A 67 7.32 -17.48 -13.25
C GLY A 67 7.63 -17.45 -11.75
N ARG A 68 8.82 -17.94 -11.39
CA ARG A 68 9.27 -17.99 -10.00
C ARG A 68 9.31 -16.59 -9.40
N ASP A 69 8.74 -16.43 -8.20
CA ASP A 69 8.67 -15.14 -7.50
C ASP A 69 8.05 -13.98 -8.32
N ALA A 70 7.33 -14.30 -9.41
CA ALA A 70 6.67 -13.32 -10.25
C ALA A 70 5.44 -12.73 -9.55
N ARG A 71 5.13 -11.47 -9.86
CA ARG A 71 4.13 -10.70 -9.11
C ARG A 71 3.13 -10.02 -10.03
N ILE A 72 1.84 -10.11 -9.68
CA ILE A 72 0.81 -9.21 -10.20
C ILE A 72 0.49 -8.19 -9.11
N ALA A 73 0.91 -6.95 -9.31
CA ALA A 73 0.66 -5.82 -8.41
C ALA A 73 -0.55 -5.01 -8.88
N ILE A 74 -1.65 -5.06 -8.12
CA ILE A 74 -2.87 -4.31 -8.38
C ILE A 74 -2.83 -3.03 -7.56
N VAL A 75 -2.91 -1.88 -8.25
CA VAL A 75 -2.91 -0.57 -7.60
C VAL A 75 -4.20 -0.38 -6.79
N PRO A 76 -4.12 0.18 -5.57
CA PRO A 76 -5.29 0.52 -4.76
C PRO A 76 -6.31 1.38 -5.53
N GLY A 77 -7.59 1.06 -5.38
CA GLY A 77 -8.69 1.76 -6.02
C GLY A 77 -10.03 1.46 -5.35
N GLU A 78 -10.98 2.37 -5.53
CA GLU A 78 -12.33 2.28 -4.93
C GLU A 78 -13.16 1.14 -5.54
N GLN A 79 -13.05 0.95 -6.86
CA GLN A 79 -13.78 -0.09 -7.57
C GLN A 79 -13.09 -1.44 -7.38
N ALA A 80 -13.88 -2.50 -7.19
CA ALA A 80 -13.35 -3.86 -7.20
C ALA A 80 -12.67 -4.19 -8.54
N LEU A 81 -11.72 -5.12 -8.53
CA LEU A 81 -11.13 -5.70 -9.73
C LEU A 81 -11.71 -7.09 -9.95
N GLU A 82 -12.23 -7.32 -11.14
CA GLU A 82 -12.58 -8.64 -11.66
C GLU A 82 -11.37 -9.19 -12.45
N LEU A 83 -10.77 -10.28 -11.98
CA LEU A 83 -9.70 -10.99 -12.69
C LEU A 83 -10.20 -12.40 -13.04
N LYS A 84 -10.45 -12.62 -14.33
CA LYS A 84 -10.96 -13.90 -14.85
C LYS A 84 -9.87 -14.58 -15.65
N VAL A 85 -9.53 -15.80 -15.29
CA VAL A 85 -8.44 -16.57 -15.89
C VAL A 85 -8.97 -17.93 -16.33
N SER A 86 -8.76 -18.29 -17.59
CA SER A 86 -9.20 -19.59 -18.09
C SER A 86 -8.24 -20.70 -17.68
N ARG A 87 -6.93 -20.49 -17.84
CA ARG A 87 -5.87 -21.40 -17.38
C ARG A 87 -4.77 -20.60 -16.71
N ALA A 88 -4.37 -21.00 -15.51
CA ALA A 88 -3.30 -20.38 -14.75
C ALA A 88 -2.23 -21.43 -14.41
N GLU A 89 -0.98 -21.11 -14.72
CA GLU A 89 0.21 -21.85 -14.33
C GLU A 89 1.08 -20.93 -13.47
N LEU A 90 1.13 -21.21 -12.17
CA LEU A 90 1.83 -20.35 -11.21
C LEU A 90 3.02 -21.11 -10.65
N SER A 91 4.22 -20.54 -10.76
CA SER A 91 5.43 -21.12 -10.20
C SER A 91 5.58 -20.78 -8.71
N GLU A 92 6.55 -21.42 -8.05
CA GLU A 92 6.87 -21.18 -6.64
C GLU A 92 7.17 -19.70 -6.35
N GLY A 93 6.67 -19.19 -5.21
CA GLY A 93 6.87 -17.82 -4.77
C GLY A 93 6.05 -16.76 -5.51
N SER A 94 5.35 -17.15 -6.58
CA SER A 94 4.49 -16.22 -7.32
C SER A 94 3.34 -15.69 -6.46
N SER A 95 2.93 -14.44 -6.71
CA SER A 95 1.91 -13.80 -5.88
C SER A 95 1.08 -12.76 -6.63
N ILE A 96 -0.19 -12.67 -6.23
CA ILE A 96 -1.12 -11.62 -6.67
C ILE A 96 -1.33 -10.70 -5.47
N THR A 97 -1.07 -9.41 -5.62
CA THR A 97 -1.25 -8.45 -4.53
C THR A 97 -2.18 -7.32 -4.92
N SER A 98 -3.17 -7.07 -4.08
CA SER A 98 -4.06 -5.91 -4.13
C SER A 98 -3.94 -5.07 -2.85
N ARG A 99 -2.75 -5.06 -2.25
CA ARG A 99 -2.46 -4.40 -0.98
C ARG A 99 -2.72 -2.89 -1.07
N GLY A 100 -3.27 -2.35 0.01
CA GLY A 100 -3.47 -0.93 0.21
C GLY A 100 -2.16 -0.13 0.30
N ALA A 101 -2.24 1.16 0.01
CA ALA A 101 -1.10 2.07 0.12
C ALA A 101 -0.93 2.56 1.57
N PRO A 102 0.29 2.57 2.13
CA PRO A 102 0.53 3.15 3.45
C PRO A 102 0.24 4.65 3.45
N GLY A 103 -0.20 5.15 4.60
CA GLY A 103 -0.41 6.56 4.83
C GLY A 103 0.91 7.32 4.91
N THR A 104 0.85 8.60 4.59
CA THR A 104 1.90 9.59 4.83
C THR A 104 1.33 10.73 5.66
N TYR A 105 2.17 11.65 6.13
CA TYR A 105 1.71 12.86 6.82
C TYR A 105 0.71 13.71 6.02
N GLN A 106 0.64 13.53 4.69
CA GLN A 106 -0.24 14.29 3.81
C GLN A 106 -1.45 13.47 3.32
N LYS A 107 -1.37 12.14 3.36
CA LYS A 107 -2.38 11.25 2.77
C LYS A 107 -2.70 10.12 3.72
N ALA A 108 -3.98 9.91 4.00
CA ALA A 108 -4.44 8.76 4.75
C ALA A 108 -4.03 7.44 4.08
N ALA A 109 -3.90 6.39 4.89
CA ALA A 109 -3.70 5.04 4.39
C ALA A 109 -4.87 4.62 3.50
N ARG A 110 -4.60 3.87 2.44
CA ARG A 110 -5.62 3.32 1.53
C ARG A 110 -5.87 1.86 1.86
N SER A 111 -7.13 1.45 1.71
CA SER A 111 -7.53 0.06 1.87
C SER A 111 -6.93 -0.80 0.76
N GLY A 112 -6.87 -2.10 1.03
CA GLY A 112 -6.65 -3.09 -0.04
C GLY A 112 -7.80 -3.02 -1.05
N ARG A 113 -7.48 -3.18 -2.34
CA ARG A 113 -8.50 -3.19 -3.39
C ARG A 113 -9.22 -4.52 -3.40
N ASN A 114 -10.56 -4.47 -3.36
CA ASN A 114 -11.40 -5.67 -3.44
C ASN A 114 -11.11 -6.43 -4.73
N LEU A 115 -11.01 -7.75 -4.63
CA LEU A 115 -10.57 -8.62 -5.72
C LEU A 115 -11.52 -9.79 -5.86
N ASN A 116 -12.10 -9.92 -7.05
CA ASN A 116 -12.86 -11.08 -7.47
C ASN A 116 -11.98 -11.85 -8.47
N LEU A 117 -11.42 -12.96 -8.02
CA LEU A 117 -10.51 -13.79 -8.79
C LEU A 117 -11.20 -15.09 -9.17
N GLN A 118 -11.38 -15.31 -10.48
CA GLN A 118 -11.94 -16.54 -11.03
C GLN A 118 -10.88 -17.26 -11.86
N ILE A 119 -10.56 -18.51 -11.51
CA ILE A 119 -9.59 -19.35 -12.22
C ILE A 119 -10.27 -20.68 -12.56
N LYS A 120 -10.46 -20.96 -13.86
CA LYS A 120 -11.15 -22.19 -14.31
C LYS A 120 -10.26 -23.43 -14.31
N ALA A 121 -8.98 -23.29 -14.61
CA ALA A 121 -7.96 -24.32 -14.50
C ALA A 121 -6.72 -23.74 -13.83
N LEU A 122 -6.24 -24.37 -12.75
CA LEU A 122 -5.14 -23.89 -11.93
C LEU A 122 -4.13 -25.01 -11.71
N ASP A 123 -2.90 -24.76 -12.13
CA ASP A 123 -1.72 -25.55 -11.79
C ASP A 123 -0.74 -24.65 -11.05
N ALA A 124 -0.53 -24.93 -9.76
CA ALA A 124 0.29 -24.08 -8.90
C ALA A 124 0.70 -24.84 -7.62
N PRO A 125 1.97 -24.78 -7.17
CA PRO A 125 2.35 -25.33 -5.88
C PRO A 125 1.68 -24.58 -4.72
N MET A 126 1.40 -23.28 -4.90
CA MET A 126 0.74 -22.42 -3.93
C MET A 126 0.11 -21.20 -4.64
N LEU A 127 -1.17 -20.95 -4.38
CA LEU A 127 -1.85 -19.72 -4.78
C LEU A 127 -1.74 -18.69 -3.64
N SER A 128 -0.91 -17.66 -3.84
CA SER A 128 -0.71 -16.59 -2.86
C SER A 128 -1.41 -15.29 -3.27
N VAL A 129 -2.34 -14.82 -2.45
CA VAL A 129 -3.04 -13.53 -2.63
C VAL A 129 -2.81 -12.64 -1.40
N ASP A 130 -2.26 -11.44 -1.59
CA ASP A 130 -2.05 -10.45 -0.52
C ASP A 130 -2.86 -9.17 -0.79
N ALA A 131 -3.94 -9.02 -0.03
CA ALA A 131 -4.92 -7.93 -0.14
C ALA A 131 -5.05 -7.15 1.19
N ARG A 132 -3.94 -7.02 1.94
CA ARG A 132 -3.92 -6.32 3.23
C ARG A 132 -4.14 -4.81 3.09
N GLY A 133 -4.63 -4.18 4.16
CA GLY A 133 -4.75 -2.73 4.25
C GLY A 133 -3.41 -2.02 4.37
N GLY A 134 -3.36 -0.75 3.94
CA GLY A 134 -2.19 0.11 4.13
C GLY A 134 -2.00 0.51 5.59
N ALA A 135 -0.75 0.58 6.05
CA ALA A 135 -0.43 1.03 7.41
C ALA A 135 -0.71 2.52 7.58
N GLY A 136 -1.17 2.93 8.77
CA GLY A 136 -1.40 4.32 9.14
C GLY A 136 -0.11 5.14 9.16
N ALA A 137 -0.22 6.43 8.87
CA ALA A 137 0.91 7.35 8.98
C ALA A 137 1.29 7.60 10.45
N PRO A 138 2.58 7.77 10.79
CA PRO A 138 2.98 8.15 12.14
C PRO A 138 2.46 9.54 12.52
N GLY A 139 2.33 9.77 13.82
CA GLY A 139 2.05 11.08 14.39
C GLY A 139 3.21 12.06 14.23
N PHE A 140 2.91 13.35 14.34
CA PHE A 140 3.90 14.43 14.28
C PHE A 140 4.66 14.54 15.60
N VAL A 141 5.94 14.85 15.47
CA VAL A 141 6.80 15.24 16.59
C VAL A 141 6.29 16.54 17.22
N GLY A 142 6.24 16.58 18.55
CA GLY A 142 6.00 17.80 19.30
C GLY A 142 7.19 18.77 19.16
N LEU A 143 6.91 20.06 19.11
CA LEU A 143 7.94 21.09 18.99
C LEU A 143 8.69 21.24 20.33
N ASP A 144 10.01 21.31 20.24
CA ASP A 144 10.84 21.56 21.41
C ASP A 144 10.56 22.96 21.99
N GLY A 145 10.55 23.03 23.33
CA GLY A 145 10.38 24.29 24.03
C GLY A 145 11.57 25.22 23.81
N ALA A 146 11.29 26.49 23.53
CA ALA A 146 12.31 27.52 23.46
C ALA A 146 13.05 27.70 24.79
N TYR A 147 14.33 28.09 24.72
CA TYR A 147 15.13 28.35 25.90
C TYR A 147 14.74 29.67 26.56
N GLY A 148 14.84 29.71 27.88
CA GLY A 148 14.68 30.94 28.65
C GLY A 148 15.87 31.86 28.46
N GLU A 149 15.64 33.16 28.59
CA GLU A 149 16.70 34.17 28.49
C GLU A 149 17.64 34.12 29.70
N ASP A 150 18.94 34.27 29.44
CA ASP A 150 19.95 34.35 30.51
C ASP A 150 19.84 35.69 31.26
N PRO A 151 20.09 35.72 32.59
CA PRO A 151 20.00 36.94 33.38
C PRO A 151 21.13 37.92 33.06
N GLY A 152 20.79 39.22 33.03
CA GLY A 152 21.75 40.32 32.98
C GLY A 152 22.32 40.72 34.36
N CYS A 153 23.54 41.27 34.39
CA CYS A 153 24.20 41.74 35.62
C CYS A 153 23.74 43.13 36.11
N THR A 154 22.76 43.72 35.45
CA THR A 154 22.16 45.01 35.80
C THR A 154 20.75 44.80 36.33
N TRP A 155 20.56 43.84 37.24
CA TRP A 155 19.27 43.41 37.81
C TRP A 155 18.36 42.57 36.88
N GLY A 156 18.91 41.61 36.14
CA GLY A 156 18.12 40.66 35.34
C GLY A 156 17.75 39.39 36.11
N GLN A 157 16.52 38.92 35.94
CA GLN A 157 16.10 37.56 36.33
C GLN A 157 16.20 36.64 35.11
N ALA A 158 16.60 35.39 35.33
CA ALA A 158 16.64 34.42 34.26
C ALA A 158 15.22 34.05 33.81
N GLY A 159 15.00 34.03 32.50
CA GLY A 159 13.76 33.57 31.90
C GLY A 159 13.56 32.07 32.13
N ARG A 160 12.30 31.68 32.35
CA ARG A 160 11.91 30.26 32.38
C ARG A 160 11.96 29.68 30.96
N GLY A 161 12.43 28.45 30.82
CA GLY A 161 12.32 27.70 29.57
C GLY A 161 10.85 27.38 29.24
N PHE A 162 10.52 27.44 27.95
CA PHE A 162 9.18 27.10 27.48
C PHE A 162 8.97 25.58 27.49
N ASN A 163 7.72 25.16 27.65
CA ASN A 163 7.38 23.74 27.56
C ASN A 163 7.51 23.27 26.10
N GLY A 164 7.89 22.01 25.92
CA GLY A 164 7.67 21.35 24.63
C GLY A 164 6.18 21.15 24.38
N SER A 165 5.77 21.12 23.11
CA SER A 165 4.41 20.74 22.77
C SER A 165 4.27 19.22 22.68
N ASP A 166 3.05 18.74 22.88
CA ASP A 166 2.73 17.31 22.78
C ASP A 166 2.90 16.81 21.34
N GLY A 167 3.25 15.54 21.21
CA GLY A 167 3.23 14.85 19.91
C GLY A 167 1.80 14.53 19.49
N SER A 168 1.58 14.35 18.19
CA SER A 168 0.25 13.96 17.71
C SER A 168 0.06 12.45 17.75
N ASP A 169 -1.20 12.02 17.76
CA ASP A 169 -1.54 10.62 17.60
C ASP A 169 -1.15 10.09 16.21
N GLY A 170 -0.89 8.79 16.14
CA GLY A 170 -0.74 8.06 14.89
C GLY A 170 -2.07 7.95 14.14
N GLN A 171 -2.00 7.96 12.81
CA GLN A 171 -3.19 7.82 11.97
C GLN A 171 -3.69 6.36 11.96
N PRO A 172 -5.00 6.13 11.78
CA PRO A 172 -5.56 4.78 11.69
C PRO A 172 -5.00 4.02 10.49
N GLY A 173 -4.85 2.71 10.66
CA GLY A 173 -4.59 1.79 9.55
C GLY A 173 -5.82 1.61 8.66
N ALA A 174 -5.62 1.33 7.38
CA ALA A 174 -6.73 1.12 6.45
C ALA A 174 -7.26 -0.32 6.50
N ALA A 175 -8.50 -0.52 6.08
CA ALA A 175 -9.12 -1.85 6.04
C ALA A 175 -8.44 -2.79 5.03
N GLY A 176 -8.45 -4.08 5.34
CA GLY A 176 -8.12 -5.14 4.38
C GLY A 176 -9.22 -5.29 3.32
N ALA A 177 -8.88 -5.90 2.18
CA ALA A 177 -9.82 -6.05 1.09
C ALA A 177 -10.79 -7.23 1.30
N LEU A 178 -11.91 -7.18 0.60
CA LEU A 178 -12.77 -8.34 0.38
C LEU A 178 -12.25 -9.11 -0.83
N VAL A 179 -11.91 -10.38 -0.64
CA VAL A 179 -11.40 -11.26 -1.70
C VAL A 179 -12.40 -12.38 -1.95
N ARG A 180 -12.97 -12.44 -3.15
CA ARG A 180 -13.75 -13.58 -3.62
C ARG A 180 -12.87 -14.41 -4.55
N LEU A 181 -12.68 -15.67 -4.19
CA LEU A 181 -11.85 -16.60 -4.94
C LEU A 181 -12.69 -17.75 -5.48
N GLU A 182 -12.78 -17.85 -6.79
CA GLU A 182 -13.42 -18.96 -7.51
C GLU A 182 -12.33 -19.83 -8.14
N VAL A 183 -12.12 -21.02 -7.60
CA VAL A 183 -11.05 -21.95 -8.01
C VAL A 183 -11.61 -23.32 -8.36
N PRO A 184 -10.88 -24.14 -9.16
CA PRO A 184 -11.35 -25.47 -9.54
C PRO A 184 -11.52 -26.36 -8.31
N ARG A 185 -12.50 -27.27 -8.32
CA ARG A 185 -12.68 -28.27 -7.24
C ARG A 185 -11.44 -29.12 -6.97
N SER A 186 -10.63 -29.39 -7.99
CA SER A 186 -9.42 -30.22 -7.89
C SER A 186 -8.27 -29.57 -7.13
N TYR A 187 -8.27 -28.24 -6.95
CA TYR A 187 -7.15 -27.55 -6.32
C TYR A 187 -7.18 -27.71 -4.78
N PRO A 188 -6.11 -28.13 -4.10
CA PRO A 188 -6.13 -28.32 -2.64
C PRO A 188 -6.31 -27.01 -1.86
N LEU A 189 -7.06 -27.02 -0.74
CA LEU A 189 -7.29 -25.79 0.06
C LEU A 189 -6.03 -25.35 0.80
N GLU A 190 -5.23 -26.30 1.24
CA GLU A 190 -3.96 -26.11 1.93
C GLU A 190 -2.91 -25.39 1.06
N GLN A 191 -3.10 -25.39 -0.26
CA GLN A 191 -2.28 -24.66 -1.22
C GLN A 191 -2.84 -23.26 -1.54
N ILE A 192 -3.88 -22.80 -0.82
CA ILE A 192 -4.43 -21.45 -0.97
C ILE A 192 -4.03 -20.61 0.23
N LYS A 193 -3.25 -19.55 -0.04
CA LYS A 193 -2.82 -18.58 0.98
C LYS A 193 -3.37 -17.20 0.64
N VAL A 194 -4.33 -16.73 1.43
CA VAL A 194 -4.93 -15.40 1.25
C VAL A 194 -4.72 -14.55 2.51
N GLN A 195 -4.17 -13.35 2.36
CA GLN A 195 -3.96 -12.39 3.44
C GLN A 195 -4.84 -11.16 3.25
N VAL A 196 -5.77 -10.94 4.18
CA VAL A 196 -6.72 -9.80 4.17
C VAL A 196 -6.68 -9.00 5.47
N ALA A 197 -5.59 -9.09 6.24
CA ALA A 197 -5.46 -8.31 7.47
C ALA A 197 -5.58 -6.80 7.20
N GLY A 198 -6.17 -6.07 8.16
CA GLY A 198 -6.14 -4.62 8.14
C GLY A 198 -4.71 -4.09 8.30
N GLY A 199 -4.49 -2.86 7.87
CA GLY A 199 -3.22 -2.17 8.05
C GLY A 199 -2.94 -1.90 9.53
N ALA A 200 -1.67 -1.93 9.92
CA ALA A 200 -1.27 -1.51 11.25
C ALA A 200 -1.59 -0.02 11.46
N GLY A 201 -1.89 0.37 12.69
CA GLY A 201 -2.00 1.78 13.05
C GLY A 201 -0.65 2.50 13.00
N GLY A 202 -0.68 3.80 12.78
CA GLY A 202 0.51 4.64 12.80
C GLY A 202 1.15 4.71 14.19
N LEU A 203 2.47 4.88 14.23
CA LEU A 203 3.18 5.11 15.48
C LEU A 203 2.79 6.46 16.09
N ALA A 204 2.83 6.54 17.42
CA ALA A 204 2.66 7.80 18.13
C ALA A 204 3.77 8.80 17.77
N GLY A 205 3.41 10.08 17.65
CA GLY A 205 4.36 11.16 17.58
C GLY A 205 4.97 11.42 18.97
N PRO A 206 6.31 11.49 19.11
CA PRO A 206 6.91 11.78 20.40
C PRO A 206 6.75 13.25 20.79
N GLY A 207 6.62 13.51 22.09
CA GLY A 207 6.51 14.84 22.66
C GLY A 207 7.81 15.66 22.53
N GLY A 208 7.65 16.98 22.41
CA GLY A 208 8.76 17.91 22.33
C GLY A 208 9.55 17.98 23.64
N LYS A 209 10.86 18.19 23.54
CA LYS A 209 11.74 18.33 24.70
C LYS A 209 11.46 19.65 25.43
N PRO A 210 11.68 19.71 26.75
CA PRO A 210 11.58 20.95 27.49
C PRO A 210 12.67 21.94 27.07
N GLY A 211 12.31 23.21 26.96
CA GLY A 211 13.28 24.28 26.87
C GLY A 211 14.09 24.40 28.16
N LYS A 212 15.40 24.58 28.05
CA LYS A 212 16.26 24.89 29.20
C LYS A 212 15.91 26.28 29.73
N GLY A 213 15.88 26.46 31.04
CA GLY A 213 15.82 27.81 31.61
C GLY A 213 17.14 28.56 31.43
N GLY A 214 17.10 29.89 31.56
CA GLY A 214 18.30 30.72 31.46
C GLY A 214 19.37 30.27 32.46
N LYS A 215 20.63 30.27 32.05
CA LYS A 215 21.74 29.83 32.90
C LYS A 215 22.01 30.83 34.02
N ALA A 216 22.30 30.34 35.21
CA ALA A 216 22.75 31.19 36.31
C ALA A 216 24.04 31.95 35.91
N LYS A 217 24.20 33.17 36.41
CA LYS A 217 25.35 34.03 36.08
C LYS A 217 25.92 34.67 37.34
N GLY A 218 27.20 34.45 37.59
CA GLY A 218 27.94 35.17 38.62
C GLY A 218 28.26 36.58 38.17
N CYS A 219 27.79 37.58 38.91
CA CYS A 219 28.08 39.00 38.70
C CYS A 219 29.01 39.50 39.82
N LEU A 220 29.65 40.67 39.62
CA LEU A 220 30.73 41.16 40.48
C LEU A 220 30.37 41.25 41.97
N VAL A 221 29.12 41.56 42.29
CA VAL A 221 28.64 41.76 43.67
C VAL A 221 27.48 40.84 44.08
N TYR A 222 27.01 39.97 43.19
CA TYR A 222 25.91 39.03 43.44
C TYR A 222 25.87 37.92 42.38
N GLU A 223 25.15 36.83 42.63
CA GLU A 223 24.83 35.82 41.60
C GLU A 223 23.36 35.92 41.20
N ALA A 224 23.10 35.84 39.90
CA ALA A 224 21.74 35.75 39.36
C ALA A 224 21.38 34.27 39.17
N ASP A 225 20.32 33.84 39.85
CA ASP A 225 19.80 32.47 39.75
C ASP A 225 19.37 32.11 38.33
N GLY A 226 19.53 30.83 37.98
CA GLY A 226 19.07 30.28 36.71
C GLY A 226 17.55 30.10 36.66
N GLY A 227 17.01 30.18 35.45
CA GLY A 227 15.60 29.95 35.18
C GLY A 227 15.27 28.46 35.27
N LYS A 228 14.02 28.14 35.65
CA LYS A 228 13.54 26.76 35.61
C LYS A 228 13.36 26.31 34.16
N SER A 229 13.65 25.04 33.87
CA SER A 229 13.32 24.44 32.57
C SER A 229 11.80 24.35 32.37
N GLY A 230 11.42 24.24 31.10
CA GLY A 230 10.09 23.86 30.69
C GLY A 230 9.74 22.43 31.10
N ARG A 231 8.51 22.01 30.78
CA ARG A 231 8.08 20.61 30.86
C ARG A 231 8.20 19.96 29.48
N PRO A 232 8.53 18.66 29.40
CA PRO A 232 8.39 17.91 28.16
C PRO A 232 6.92 17.88 27.73
N GLY A 233 6.69 17.82 26.43
CA GLY A 233 5.40 17.42 25.88
C GLY A 233 5.14 15.93 26.13
N LEU A 234 3.87 15.54 26.09
CA LEU A 234 3.45 14.15 26.13
C LEU A 234 3.58 13.51 24.74
N ASP A 235 3.86 12.22 24.70
CA ASP A 235 3.75 11.43 23.48
C ASP A 235 2.28 11.28 23.09
N GLY A 236 2.02 11.25 21.79
CA GLY A 236 0.70 10.88 21.27
C GLY A 236 0.36 9.41 21.53
N GLN A 237 -0.80 8.99 21.05
CA GLN A 237 -1.24 7.60 21.08
C GLN A 237 -0.98 6.90 19.73
N PRO A 238 -0.69 5.59 19.72
CA PRO A 238 -0.68 4.81 18.49
C PRO A 238 -2.05 4.84 17.81
N GLY A 239 -2.06 4.89 16.48
CA GLY A 239 -3.29 4.78 15.72
C GLY A 239 -3.94 3.40 15.89
N PRO A 240 -5.28 3.29 15.75
CA PRO A 240 -5.92 1.99 15.75
C PRO A 240 -5.57 1.21 14.47
N ALA A 241 -5.53 -0.12 14.58
CA ALA A 241 -5.39 -0.99 13.42
C ALA A 241 -6.66 -0.94 12.55
N GLY A 242 -6.48 -1.10 11.24
CA GLY A 242 -7.59 -1.19 10.31
C GLY A 242 -8.39 -2.47 10.50
N ALA A 243 -9.67 -2.44 10.10
CA ALA A 243 -10.51 -3.63 10.11
C ALA A 243 -9.92 -4.72 9.18
N ALA A 244 -10.00 -5.97 9.60
CA ALA A 244 -9.69 -7.09 8.72
C ALA A 244 -10.72 -7.18 7.59
N GLY A 245 -10.26 -7.51 6.40
CA GLY A 245 -11.11 -7.89 5.28
C GLY A 245 -11.64 -9.32 5.45
N ALA A 246 -12.21 -9.85 4.37
CA ALA A 246 -12.79 -11.19 4.36
C ALA A 246 -12.39 -11.95 3.10
N VAL A 247 -12.37 -13.27 3.20
CA VAL A 247 -12.09 -14.17 2.08
C VAL A 247 -13.28 -15.10 1.91
N THR A 248 -13.82 -15.14 0.70
CA THR A 248 -14.86 -16.10 0.31
C THR A 248 -14.28 -16.99 -0.76
N ILE A 249 -14.19 -18.30 -0.50
CA ILE A 249 -13.69 -19.28 -1.47
C ILE A 249 -14.88 -20.08 -1.99
N GLN A 250 -15.06 -20.08 -3.31
CA GLN A 250 -16.06 -20.84 -4.02
C GLN A 250 -15.37 -21.83 -4.97
N ARG A 251 -15.92 -23.05 -5.06
CA ARG A 251 -15.42 -24.09 -5.95
C ARG A 251 -16.25 -24.12 -7.23
N LEU A 252 -15.58 -24.15 -8.38
CA LEU A 252 -16.19 -24.34 -9.70
C LEU A 252 -16.44 -25.84 -9.96
#